data_AF-A0A1W1XMY8-F1
#
_entry.id   AF-A0A1W1XMY8-F1
#
_cell.length_a   1.000
_cell.length_b   1.000
_cell.length_c   1.000
_cell.angle_alpha   90.00
_cell.angle_beta   90.00
_cell.angle_gamma   90.00
#
_symmetry.space_group_name_H-M   'P 1'
#
loop_
_entity.id
_entity.type
_entity.pdbx_description
1 polymer ?
#
loop_
_entity_poly.entity_id
_entity_poly.type
_entity_poly.pdbx_seq_one_letter_code
_entity_poly.pdbx_strand_id
1 'polypeptide(L)'
;MADEKKKKEYNFKDFSICDATVQMLQKAAADGVETAFQRAAEMKACPIGADSACCKHCAMGPCRLNAKDPYAKVGVCGATIDTIAARNFARMVASGCAAHTDHGMSMLDVFR
;
A
#
# COMPACT_ATOMS: atom_id res chain seq x y z
N MET A 1 -14.33 1.89 -29.59
CA MET A 1 -15.57 2.21 -28.85
C MET A 1 -15.26 1.93 -27.40
N ALA A 2 -15.02 2.98 -26.61
CA ALA A 2 -14.71 2.83 -25.20
C ALA A 2 -16.02 2.49 -24.48
N ASP A 3 -16.07 1.31 -23.85
CA ASP A 3 -17.17 0.93 -22.97
C ASP A 3 -17.39 2.02 -21.91
N GLU A 4 -18.56 2.65 -21.93
CA GLU A 4 -19.05 3.49 -20.84
C GLU A 4 -19.22 2.63 -19.58
N LYS A 5 -18.14 2.46 -18.81
CA LYS A 5 -18.21 1.89 -17.47
C LYS A 5 -19.17 2.76 -16.65
N LYS A 6 -20.30 2.19 -16.24
CA LYS A 6 -21.24 2.80 -15.29
C LYS A 6 -20.46 3.41 -14.13
N LYS A 7 -20.49 4.75 -14.00
CA LYS A 7 -19.89 5.46 -12.86
C LYS A 7 -20.58 4.98 -11.58
N LYS A 8 -19.81 4.35 -10.69
CA LYS A 8 -20.29 3.98 -9.36
C LYS A 8 -20.54 5.27 -8.58
N GLU A 9 -21.73 5.43 -8.04
CA GLU A 9 -22.09 6.62 -7.26
C GLU A 9 -21.51 6.48 -5.84
N TYR A 10 -20.66 7.43 -5.43
CA TYR A 10 -20.06 7.45 -4.11
C TYR A 10 -20.70 8.57 -3.28
N ASN A 11 -21.01 8.27 -2.01
CA ASN A 11 -21.25 9.32 -1.04
C ASN A 11 -19.90 9.85 -0.53
N PHE A 12 -19.45 10.98 -1.08
CA PHE A 12 -18.12 11.54 -0.74
C PHE A 12 -17.95 11.97 0.72
N LYS A 13 -19.05 12.11 1.49
CA LYS A 13 -18.98 12.32 2.94
C LYS A 13 -18.43 11.11 3.70
N ASP A 14 -18.50 9.92 3.12
CA ASP A 14 -17.91 8.71 3.71
C ASP A 14 -16.38 8.68 3.54
N PHE A 15 -15.83 9.51 2.64
CA PHE A 15 -14.39 9.54 2.34
C PHE A 15 -13.63 10.58 3.16
N SER A 16 -14.28 11.66 3.57
CA SER A 16 -13.64 12.71 4.36
C SER A 16 -14.65 13.49 5.18
N ILE A 17 -14.22 13.89 6.39
CA ILE A 17 -14.95 14.82 7.25
C ILE A 17 -14.73 16.29 6.85
N CYS A 18 -13.79 16.58 5.94
CA CYS A 18 -13.44 17.93 5.52
C CYS A 18 -14.27 18.37 4.31
N ASP A 19 -15.11 19.40 4.47
CA ASP A 19 -15.99 19.91 3.42
C ASP A 19 -15.25 20.32 2.15
N ALA A 20 -14.08 20.97 2.29
CA ALA A 20 -13.25 21.34 1.13
C ALA A 20 -12.76 20.11 0.36
N THR A 21 -12.41 19.03 1.06
CA THR A 21 -12.02 17.76 0.41
C THR A 21 -13.22 17.15 -0.32
N VAL A 22 -14.40 17.13 0.31
CA VAL A 22 -15.64 16.61 -0.28
C VAL A 22 -16.01 17.38 -1.56
N GLN A 23 -15.94 18.72 -1.53
CA GLN A 23 -16.19 19.57 -2.70
C GLN A 23 -15.25 19.22 -3.86
N MET A 24 -13.95 19.02 -3.57
CA MET A 24 -12.98 18.68 -4.60
C MET A 24 -13.15 17.25 -5.14
N LEU A 25 -13.59 16.30 -4.31
CA LEU A 25 -13.91 14.94 -4.76
C LEU A 25 -15.14 14.92 -5.67
N GLN A 26 -16.16 15.72 -5.36
CA GLN A 26 -17.33 15.90 -6.22
C GLN A 26 -16.95 16.50 -7.57
N LYS A 27 -16.12 17.55 -7.57
CA LYS A 27 -15.60 18.15 -8.80
C LYS A 27 -14.82 17.13 -9.62
N ALA A 28 -13.88 16.39 -9.00
CA ALA A 28 -13.10 15.37 -9.69
C ALA A 28 -13.99 14.31 -10.35
N ALA A 29 -15.04 13.86 -9.67
CA ALA A 29 -15.99 12.90 -10.21
C ALA A 29 -16.82 13.46 -11.39
N ALA A 30 -17.23 14.73 -11.31
CA ALA A 30 -17.90 15.44 -12.38
C ALA A 30 -17.01 15.54 -13.63
N ASP A 31 -15.74 15.88 -13.43
CA ASP A 31 -14.73 15.99 -14.50
C ASP A 31 -14.25 14.62 -15.03
N GLY A 32 -14.68 13.51 -14.41
CA GLY A 32 -14.24 12.17 -14.79
C GLY A 32 -12.80 11.85 -14.37
N VAL A 33 -12.24 12.59 -13.41
CA VAL A 33 -10.91 12.38 -12.85
C VAL A 33 -10.98 11.42 -11.66
N GLU A 34 -10.22 10.34 -11.75
CA GLU A 34 -10.09 9.36 -10.68
C GLU A 34 -9.03 9.79 -9.63
N THR A 35 -9.41 9.79 -8.34
CA THR A 35 -8.49 10.12 -7.24
C THR A 35 -8.08 8.87 -6.45
N ALA A 36 -7.15 9.04 -5.50
CA ALA A 36 -6.72 7.95 -4.62
C ALA A 36 -7.87 7.34 -3.81
N PHE A 37 -8.89 8.13 -3.46
CA PHE A 37 -10.04 7.64 -2.69
C PHE A 37 -10.86 6.62 -3.48
N GLN A 38 -11.17 6.89 -4.75
CA GLN A 38 -11.89 5.94 -5.59
C GLN A 38 -11.06 4.67 -5.81
N ARG A 39 -9.76 4.78 -6.12
CA ARG A 39 -8.88 3.61 -6.27
C ARG A 39 -8.84 2.75 -5.01
N ALA A 40 -8.76 3.35 -3.83
CA ALA A 40 -8.77 2.63 -2.56
C ALA A 40 -10.12 1.95 -2.30
N ALA A 41 -11.23 2.60 -2.63
CA ALA A 41 -12.57 2.02 -2.47
C ALA A 41 -12.83 0.82 -3.41
N GLU A 42 -12.17 0.79 -4.57
CA GLU A 42 -12.32 -0.30 -5.54
C GLU A 42 -11.34 -1.46 -5.33
N MET A 43 -10.13 -1.16 -4.82
CA MET A 43 -9.07 -2.15 -4.68
C MET A 43 -9.15 -2.90 -3.36
N LYS A 44 -9.54 -4.19 -3.41
CA LYS A 44 -9.42 -5.08 -2.26
C LYS A 44 -7.95 -5.45 -2.02
N ALA A 45 -7.47 -5.26 -0.80
CA ALA A 45 -6.14 -5.70 -0.41
C ALA A 45 -6.00 -7.23 -0.54
N CYS A 46 -4.82 -7.70 -0.99
CA CYS A 46 -4.51 -9.13 -1.00
C CYS A 46 -4.42 -9.61 0.46
N PRO A 47 -5.20 -10.62 0.89
CA PRO A 47 -5.25 -11.03 2.29
C PRO A 47 -3.89 -11.48 2.84
N ILE A 48 -3.11 -12.20 2.03
CA ILE A 48 -1.77 -12.68 2.41
C ILE A 48 -0.79 -11.50 2.55
N GLY A 49 -0.91 -10.51 1.68
CA GLY A 49 -0.07 -9.32 1.72
C GLY A 49 -0.41 -8.40 2.89
N ALA A 50 -1.70 -8.27 3.21
CA ALA A 50 -2.18 -7.49 4.35
C ALA A 50 -1.61 -8.01 5.68
N ASP A 51 -1.52 -9.34 5.82
CA ASP A 51 -0.92 -9.99 7.00
C ASP A 51 0.61 -10.09 6.91
N SER A 52 1.25 -9.48 5.91
CA SER A 52 2.69 -9.54 5.66
C SER A 52 3.28 -10.96 5.52
N ALA A 53 2.47 -11.94 5.08
CA ALA A 53 2.83 -13.35 4.96
C ALA A 53 3.35 -13.76 3.57
N CYS A 54 3.69 -12.79 2.71
CA CYS A 54 4.27 -13.00 1.38
C CYS A 54 5.68 -12.41 1.30
N CYS A 55 6.65 -13.19 0.80
CA CYS A 55 8.04 -12.77 0.62
C CYS A 55 8.42 -12.79 -0.86
N LYS A 56 9.01 -11.68 -1.35
CA LYS A 56 9.53 -11.51 -2.72
C LYS A 56 10.97 -11.00 -2.77
N HIS A 57 11.81 -11.38 -1.79
CA HIS A 57 13.17 -10.86 -1.67
C HIS A 57 14.22 -11.58 -2.51
N CYS A 58 13.87 -12.68 -3.18
CA CYS A 58 14.76 -13.41 -4.08
C CYS A 58 13.99 -13.97 -5.27
N ALA A 59 14.71 -14.46 -6.28
CA ALA A 59 14.15 -15.01 -7.52
C ALA A 59 13.49 -16.40 -7.35
N MET A 60 13.67 -17.08 -6.21
CA MET A 60 12.98 -18.35 -5.92
C MET A 60 11.52 -18.14 -5.46
N GLY A 61 11.16 -16.92 -5.06
CA GLY A 61 9.81 -16.55 -4.66
C GLY A 61 8.90 -16.21 -5.86
N PRO A 62 7.69 -15.67 -5.60
CA PRO A 62 7.18 -15.24 -4.30
C PRO A 62 6.77 -16.43 -3.42
N CYS A 63 7.27 -16.46 -2.18
CA CYS A 63 6.83 -17.43 -1.17
C CYS A 63 5.58 -16.88 -0.47
N ARG A 64 4.52 -17.68 -0.35
CA ARG A 64 3.26 -17.32 0.32
C ARG A 64 2.99 -18.28 1.47
N LEU A 65 2.85 -17.75 2.68
CA LEU A 65 2.45 -18.51 3.86
C LEU A 65 1.03 -18.16 4.28
N ASN A 66 0.39 -19.05 5.03
CA ASN A 66 -0.95 -18.84 5.56
C ASN A 66 -0.86 -18.28 6.97
N ALA A 67 -1.30 -17.04 7.20
CA ALA A 67 -1.32 -16.45 8.54
C ALA A 67 -2.24 -17.19 9.51
N LYS A 68 -3.27 -17.90 9.01
CA LYS A 68 -4.16 -18.74 9.83
C LYS A 68 -3.55 -20.08 10.23
N ASP A 69 -2.46 -20.47 9.58
CA ASP A 69 -1.71 -21.70 9.87
C ASP A 69 -0.20 -21.43 9.77
N PRO A 70 0.34 -20.66 10.73
CA PRO A 70 1.62 -19.94 10.60
C PRO A 70 2.85 -20.83 10.41
N TYR A 71 2.82 -22.06 10.91
CA TYR A 71 3.98 -22.96 10.96
C TYR A 71 3.86 -24.22 10.10
N ALA A 72 2.75 -24.40 9.38
CA ALA A 72 2.59 -25.56 8.49
C ALA A 72 3.55 -25.57 7.31
N LYS A 73 4.10 -24.40 6.92
CA LYS A 73 5.02 -24.25 5.79
C LYS A 73 6.08 -23.19 6.08
N VAL A 74 7.19 -23.31 5.37
CA VAL A 74 8.25 -22.31 5.29
C VAL A 74 8.45 -21.87 3.84
N GLY A 75 9.13 -20.74 3.63
CA GLY A 75 9.57 -20.34 2.29
C GLY A 75 10.58 -21.34 1.69
N VAL A 76 10.85 -21.22 0.39
CA VAL A 76 11.80 -22.11 -0.32
C VAL A 76 13.18 -22.15 0.34
N CYS A 77 13.63 -21.03 0.94
CA CYS A 77 14.89 -20.93 1.66
C CYS A 77 14.81 -21.35 3.15
N GLY A 78 13.68 -21.88 3.61
CA GLY A 78 13.44 -22.24 5.01
C GLY A 78 12.96 -21.10 5.92
N ALA A 79 12.72 -19.89 5.38
CA ALA A 79 12.22 -18.78 6.19
C ALA A 79 10.81 -19.05 6.75
N THR A 80 10.65 -18.90 8.07
CA THR A 80 9.35 -18.99 8.76
C THR A 80 8.48 -17.77 8.52
N ILE A 81 7.21 -17.84 8.90
CA ILE A 81 6.30 -16.68 8.82
C ILE A 81 6.80 -15.49 9.64
N ASP A 82 7.36 -15.72 10.83
CA ASP A 82 7.91 -14.65 11.68
C ASP A 82 9.08 -13.96 10.99
N THR A 83 9.96 -14.76 10.37
CA THR A 83 11.10 -14.24 9.61
C THR A 83 10.63 -13.38 8.44
N ILE A 84 9.61 -13.81 7.71
CA ILE A 84 9.06 -13.07 6.57
C ILE A 84 8.40 -11.77 7.03
N ALA A 85 7.54 -11.83 8.05
CA ALA A 85 6.86 -10.66 8.60
C ALA A 85 7.86 -9.62 9.15
N ALA A 86 8.85 -10.07 9.93
CA ALA A 86 9.90 -9.20 10.48
C ALA A 86 10.73 -8.52 9.37
N ARG A 87 11.11 -9.26 8.31
CA ARG A 87 11.86 -8.69 7.18
C ARG A 87 11.05 -7.68 6.38
N ASN A 88 9.77 -7.98 6.14
CA ASN A 88 8.86 -7.06 5.45
C ASN A 88 8.70 -5.76 6.24
N PHE A 89 8.48 -5.85 7.55
CA PHE A 89 8.39 -4.67 8.43
C PHE A 89 9.72 -3.90 8.48
N ALA A 90 10.86 -4.58 8.64
CA ALA A 90 12.17 -3.95 8.66
C ALA A 90 12.47 -3.14 7.39
N ARG A 91 12.00 -3.59 6.22
CA ARG A 91 12.13 -2.82 4.97
C ARG A 91 11.25 -1.56 4.95
N MET A 92 10.05 -1.60 5.53
CA MET A 92 9.21 -0.40 5.67
C MET A 92 9.89 0.65 6.56
N VAL A 93 10.46 0.20 7.68
CA VAL A 93 11.25 1.06 8.59
C VAL A 93 12.45 1.63 7.84
N ALA A 94 13.23 0.79 7.17
CA ALA A 94 14.40 1.22 6.42
C ALA A 94 14.06 2.26 5.34
N SER A 95 12.95 2.09 4.60
CA SER A 95 12.53 3.09 3.61
C SER A 95 12.12 4.42 4.22
N GLY A 96 11.45 4.43 5.38
CA GLY A 96 11.10 5.66 6.08
C GLY A 96 12.32 6.38 6.66
N CYS A 97 13.22 5.62 7.28
CA CYS A 97 14.51 6.14 7.76
C CYS A 97 15.32 6.76 6.62
N ALA A 98 15.42 6.07 5.48
CA ALA A 98 16.14 6.58 4.31
C ALA A 98 15.56 7.92 3.84
N ALA A 99 14.23 8.06 3.75
CA ALA A 99 13.60 9.32 3.36
C ALA A 99 13.89 10.47 4.33
N HIS A 100 13.83 10.22 5.65
CA HIS A 100 14.16 11.25 6.65
C HIS A 100 15.64 11.62 6.66
N THR A 101 16.53 10.63 6.50
CA THR A 101 17.97 10.88 6.39
C THR A 101 18.27 11.72 5.15
N ASP A 102 17.72 11.37 3.99
CA ASP A 102 17.99 12.08 2.74
C ASP A 102 17.46 13.53 2.76
N HIS A 103 16.28 13.75 3.37
CA HIS A 103 15.80 15.10 3.68
C HIS A 103 16.81 15.85 4.57
N GLY A 104 17.26 15.26 5.68
CA GLY A 104 18.24 15.88 6.57
C GLY A 104 19.57 16.20 5.89
N MET A 105 20.05 15.31 5.02
CA MET A 105 21.28 15.53 4.24
C MET A 105 21.10 16.68 3.25
N SER A 106 19.94 16.78 2.60
CA SER A 106 19.62 17.91 1.71
C SER A 106 19.65 19.25 2.46
N MET A 107 19.20 19.28 3.72
CA MET A 107 19.33 20.48 4.57
C MET A 107 20.78 20.77 4.91
N LEU A 108 21.57 19.76 5.30
CA LEU A 108 22.99 19.92 5.58
C LEU A 108 23.74 20.51 4.38
N ASP A 109 23.45 20.04 3.16
CA ASP A 109 24.12 20.53 1.94
C ASP A 109 23.82 22.00 1.63
N VAL A 110 22.68 22.55 2.09
CA VAL A 110 22.38 23.98 1.96
C VAL A 110 23.24 24.84 2.90
N PHE A 111 23.65 24.30 4.05
CA PHE A 111 24.36 25.03 5.09
C PHE A 111 25.87 24.70 5.18
N ARG A 112 26.37 23.82 4.32
CA ARG A 112 27.77 23.40 4.25
C ARG A 112 28.58 24.32 3.34
#